data_AF-A0A4Q4ZA30-F1
#
_entry.id   AF-A0A4Q4ZA30-F1
#
_cell.length_a   1.000
_cell.length_b   1.000
_cell.length_c   1.000
_cell.angle_alpha   90.00
_cell.angle_beta   90.00
_cell.angle_gamma   90.00
#
_symmetry.space_group_name_H-M   'P 1'
#
loop_
_entity.id
_entity.type
_entity.pdbx_description
1 polymer ?
#
loop_
_entity_poly.entity_id
_entity_poly.type
_entity_poly.pdbx_seq_one_letter_code
_entity_poly.pdbx_strand_id
1 'polypeptide(L)'
;MTADVATELWTAPVVSLGVEAESWLEDLTAVSPDQPIFSCPHGYRRSGTAVRNVEHLSVLVSSLPEPGEWAVVEWSDGDVRRWCQTMRYPTGLVVDAHDGTPDDFAKRVYRGGPGDYPKPSGRRPAFGFELWQPYAAADLMWTWLHGSLPEGCSRTMRHMISGVFDHGLG
;
A
#
# COMPACT_ATOMS: atom_id res chain seq x y z
N MET A 1 6.73 46.86 -63.22
CA MET A 1 7.16 46.72 -61.81
C MET A 1 5.96 46.27 -61.01
N THR A 2 5.82 44.97 -60.80
CA THR A 2 4.78 44.35 -59.97
C THR A 2 5.47 43.78 -58.75
N ALA A 3 5.15 44.31 -57.56
CA ALA A 3 5.69 43.82 -56.31
C ALA A 3 4.92 42.56 -55.87
N ASP A 4 5.65 41.46 -55.68
CA ASP A 4 5.19 40.24 -55.03
C ASP A 4 4.83 40.54 -53.57
N VAL A 5 3.59 40.24 -53.19
CA VAL A 5 3.16 40.27 -51.78
C VAL A 5 3.33 38.85 -51.24
N ALA A 6 4.44 38.61 -50.54
CA ALA A 6 4.65 37.39 -49.78
C ALA A 6 3.59 37.30 -48.67
N THR A 7 2.72 36.30 -48.76
CA THR A 7 1.76 35.95 -47.72
C THR A 7 2.50 35.09 -46.70
N GLU A 8 2.87 35.67 -45.55
CA GLU A 8 3.33 34.89 -44.39
C GLU A 8 2.15 34.10 -43.83
N LEU A 9 2.13 32.80 -44.14
CA LEU A 9 1.26 31.82 -43.50
C LEU A 9 1.71 31.68 -42.04
N TRP A 10 0.97 32.30 -41.13
CA TRP A 10 1.09 32.10 -39.69
C TRP A 10 0.69 30.65 -39.37
N THR A 11 1.66 29.74 -39.33
CA THR A 11 1.48 28.42 -38.71
C THR A 11 1.45 28.64 -37.20
N ALA A 12 0.24 28.77 -36.64
CA ALA A 12 0.05 28.60 -35.21
C ALA A 12 0.64 27.24 -34.79
N PRO A 13 1.40 27.16 -33.69
CA PRO A 13 1.89 25.88 -33.23
C PRO A 13 0.65 25.05 -32.86
N VAL A 14 0.43 23.97 -33.60
CA VAL A 14 -0.51 22.90 -33.21
C VAL A 14 0.16 22.19 -32.03
N VAL A 15 0.21 22.85 -30.88
CA VAL A 15 0.36 22.14 -29.62
C VAL A 15 -0.92 21.35 -29.50
N SER A 16 -0.78 20.04 -29.65
CA SER A 16 -1.89 19.10 -29.75
C SER A 16 -2.80 19.28 -28.54
N LEU A 17 -4.02 19.80 -28.77
CA LEU A 17 -5.09 19.87 -27.76
C LEU A 17 -5.30 18.52 -27.04
N GLY A 18 -4.93 17.40 -27.69
CA GLY A 18 -4.91 16.09 -27.06
C GLY A 18 -3.89 15.95 -25.93
N VAL A 19 -2.67 16.48 -26.08
CA VAL A 19 -1.63 16.41 -25.04
C VAL A 19 -1.96 17.34 -23.88
N GLU A 20 -2.51 18.53 -24.15
CA GLU A 20 -2.97 19.43 -23.08
C GLU A 20 -4.19 18.88 -22.35
N ALA A 21 -5.13 18.25 -23.06
CA ALA A 21 -6.29 17.58 -22.46
C ALA A 21 -5.88 16.34 -21.65
N GLU A 22 -4.93 15.56 -22.14
CA GLU A 22 -4.36 14.41 -21.41
C GLU A 22 -3.64 14.89 -20.14
N SER A 23 -2.78 15.91 -20.23
CA SER A 23 -2.12 16.50 -19.05
C SER A 23 -3.13 17.08 -18.05
N TRP A 24 -4.20 17.73 -18.51
CA TRP A 24 -5.24 18.26 -17.64
C TRP A 24 -6.08 17.17 -16.98
N LEU A 25 -6.37 16.08 -17.70
CA LEU A 25 -7.03 14.90 -17.16
C LEU A 25 -6.14 14.17 -16.16
N GLU A 26 -4.84 14.07 -16.43
CA GLU A 26 -3.85 13.53 -15.50
C GLU A 26 -3.80 14.37 -14.22
N ASP A 27 -3.75 15.70 -14.30
CA ASP A 27 -3.77 16.59 -13.15
C ASP A 27 -5.07 16.49 -12.34
N LEU A 28 -6.22 16.36 -12.99
CA LEU A 28 -7.51 16.19 -12.31
C LEU A 28 -7.71 14.82 -11.67
N THR A 29 -7.03 13.80 -12.18
CA THR A 29 -7.13 12.42 -11.66
C THR A 29 -5.93 12.03 -10.79
N ALA A 30 -4.93 12.90 -10.69
CA ALA A 30 -3.77 12.72 -9.83
C ALA A 30 -4.21 12.61 -8.37
N VAL A 31 -3.62 11.63 -7.69
CA VAL A 31 -3.80 11.50 -6.25
C VAL A 31 -3.10 12.67 -5.57
N SER A 32 -3.83 13.37 -4.69
CA SER A 32 -3.26 14.48 -3.94
C SER A 32 -2.12 13.98 -3.04
N PRO A 33 -0.98 14.69 -2.96
CA PRO A 33 0.20 14.23 -2.21
C PRO A 33 -0.06 13.99 -0.72
N ASP A 34 -1.09 14.62 -0.17
CA ASP A 34 -1.56 14.47 1.21
C ASP A 34 -2.55 13.30 1.40
N GLN A 35 -2.67 12.39 0.42
CA GLN A 35 -3.52 11.22 0.52
C GLN A 35 -2.71 9.92 0.46
N PRO A 36 -3.01 8.95 1.33
CA PRO A 36 -2.45 7.63 1.18
C PRO A 36 -3.03 6.92 -0.04
N ILE A 37 -2.21 6.10 -0.70
CA ILE A 37 -2.58 5.25 -1.81
C ILE A 37 -2.59 3.79 -1.38
N PHE A 38 -3.58 3.04 -1.83
CA PHE A 38 -3.65 1.59 -1.69
C PHE A 38 -3.30 0.92 -3.01
N SER A 39 -2.26 0.11 -3.05
CA SER A 39 -1.74 -0.54 -4.25
C SER A 39 -1.74 -2.07 -4.13
N CYS A 40 -2.24 -2.76 -5.15
CA CYS A 40 -2.21 -4.22 -5.25
C CYS A 40 -1.16 -4.62 -6.30
N PRO A 41 -0.03 -5.23 -5.91
CA PRO A 41 1.09 -5.57 -6.81
C PRO A 41 0.74 -6.51 -7.96
N HIS A 42 -0.22 -7.43 -7.75
CA HIS A 42 -0.70 -8.37 -8.79
C HIS A 42 -1.92 -7.85 -9.57
N GLY A 43 -2.50 -6.71 -9.16
CA GLY A 43 -3.58 -6.06 -9.88
C GLY A 43 -3.03 -5.06 -10.89
N TYR A 44 -3.71 -4.89 -12.02
CA TYR A 44 -3.43 -3.88 -13.06
C TYR A 44 -3.46 -2.40 -12.57
N ARG A 45 -3.46 -2.12 -11.26
CA ARG A 45 -3.48 -0.78 -10.66
C ARG A 45 -2.10 -0.38 -10.14
N ARG A 46 -1.15 -0.17 -11.07
CA ARG A 46 0.17 0.40 -10.74
C ARG A 46 0.10 1.80 -10.14
N SER A 47 -0.97 2.54 -10.42
CA SER A 47 -1.19 3.92 -9.95
C SER A 47 -1.79 4.02 -8.53
N GLY A 48 -2.05 2.89 -7.86
CA GLY A 48 -2.69 2.89 -6.54
C GLY A 48 -4.13 3.44 -6.58
N THR A 49 -4.82 3.39 -5.45
CA THR A 49 -6.15 4.00 -5.25
C THR A 49 -6.08 4.92 -4.05
N ALA A 50 -6.39 6.21 -4.25
CA ALA A 50 -6.42 7.17 -3.16
C ALA A 50 -7.39 6.75 -2.06
N VAL A 51 -6.90 6.70 -0.83
CA VAL A 51 -7.66 6.31 0.36
C VAL A 51 -8.15 7.57 1.06
N ARG A 52 -9.45 7.61 1.35
CA ARG A 52 -10.11 8.83 1.85
C ARG A 52 -10.25 8.84 3.37
N ASN A 53 -10.46 7.67 3.95
CA ASN A 53 -10.68 7.43 5.37
C ASN A 53 -10.57 5.93 5.66
N VAL A 54 -10.72 5.56 6.94
CA VAL A 54 -10.68 4.18 7.41
C VAL A 54 -11.79 3.31 6.79
N GLU A 55 -12.99 3.84 6.59
CA GLU A 55 -14.10 3.10 5.98
C GLU A 55 -13.78 2.74 4.52
N HIS A 56 -13.24 3.68 3.75
CA HIS A 56 -12.81 3.42 2.38
C HIS A 56 -11.70 2.37 2.34
N LEU A 57 -10.70 2.48 3.23
CA LEU A 57 -9.64 1.49 3.33
C LEU A 57 -10.18 0.09 3.67
N SER A 58 -11.19 0.00 4.54
CA SER A 58 -11.81 -1.29 4.90
C SER A 58 -12.46 -1.98 3.69
N VAL A 59 -13.06 -1.22 2.77
CA VAL A 59 -13.63 -1.74 1.53
C VAL A 59 -12.53 -2.26 0.61
N LEU A 60 -11.44 -1.50 0.46
CA LEU A 60 -10.30 -1.87 -0.38
C LEU A 60 -9.62 -3.15 0.14
N VAL A 61 -9.37 -3.23 1.44
CA VAL A 61 -8.78 -4.40 2.10
C VAL A 61 -9.70 -5.62 1.98
N SER A 62 -11.02 -5.43 2.10
CA SER A 62 -12.00 -6.52 1.90
C SER A 62 -12.03 -7.05 0.47
N SER A 63 -11.61 -6.25 -0.51
CA SER A 63 -11.66 -6.59 -1.93
C SER A 63 -10.48 -7.45 -2.41
N LEU A 64 -9.50 -7.75 -1.55
CA LEU A 64 -8.41 -8.67 -1.88
C LEU A 64 -8.99 -10.05 -2.26
N PRO A 65 -8.76 -10.56 -3.48
CA PRO A 65 -9.61 -11.59 -4.04
C PRO A 65 -9.42 -12.97 -3.39
N GLU A 66 -8.17 -13.37 -3.15
CA GLU A 66 -7.84 -14.73 -2.70
C GLU A 66 -6.83 -14.74 -1.53
N PRO A 67 -6.79 -15.81 -0.72
CA PRO A 67 -5.71 -15.99 0.25
C PRO A 67 -4.32 -15.94 -0.42
N GLY A 68 -3.38 -15.21 0.18
CA GLY A 68 -2.06 -14.93 -0.38
C GLY A 68 -1.97 -13.61 -1.14
N GLU A 69 -3.10 -13.04 -1.57
CA GLU A 69 -3.13 -11.71 -2.16
C GLU A 69 -2.81 -10.65 -1.11
N TRP A 70 -2.06 -9.64 -1.54
CA TRP A 70 -1.54 -8.61 -0.67
C TRP A 70 -1.61 -7.24 -1.31
N ALA A 71 -1.54 -6.22 -0.46
CA ALA A 71 -1.54 -4.82 -0.87
C ALA A 71 -0.71 -3.99 0.09
N VAL A 72 -0.28 -2.82 -0.38
CA VAL A 72 0.44 -1.80 0.39
C VAL A 72 -0.45 -0.58 0.52
N VAL A 73 -0.36 0.09 1.67
CA VAL A 73 -0.82 1.46 1.83
C VAL A 73 0.33 2.35 2.26
N GLU A 74 0.54 3.43 1.53
CA GLU A 74 1.65 4.37 1.72
C GLU A 74 1.23 5.78 1.26
N TRP A 75 2.01 6.80 1.59
CA TRP A 75 1.74 8.18 1.16
C TRP A 75 2.14 8.38 -0.31
N SER A 76 1.35 9.11 -1.10
CA SER A 76 1.60 9.31 -2.53
C SER A 76 2.76 10.25 -2.86
N ASP A 77 3.26 11.02 -1.90
CA ASP A 77 4.34 12.00 -2.12
C ASP A 77 5.75 11.38 -2.21
N GLY A 78 5.88 10.06 -2.02
CA GLY A 78 7.14 9.34 -2.19
C GLY A 78 8.18 9.62 -1.10
N ASP A 79 7.83 10.40 -0.07
CA ASP A 79 8.68 10.61 1.09
C ASP A 79 8.82 9.32 1.90
N VAL A 80 9.98 9.20 2.56
CA VAL A 80 10.29 8.12 3.51
C VAL A 80 9.37 8.24 4.73
N ARG A 81 8.18 7.64 4.64
CA ARG A 81 7.12 7.70 5.65
C ARG A 81 6.71 6.33 6.14
N ARG A 82 5.93 6.33 7.22
CA ARG A 82 5.23 5.14 7.69
C ARG A 82 4.39 4.56 6.56
N TRP A 83 4.42 3.25 6.42
CA TRP A 83 3.56 2.51 5.49
C TRP A 83 3.16 1.18 6.12
N CYS A 84 2.10 0.57 5.57
CA CYS A 84 1.66 -0.76 5.96
C CYS A 84 1.47 -1.64 4.73
N GLN A 85 1.65 -2.95 4.90
CA GLN A 85 1.14 -3.94 3.97
C GLN A 85 0.14 -4.84 4.67
N THR A 86 -0.78 -5.40 3.90
CA THR A 86 -1.71 -6.41 4.38
C THR A 86 -1.77 -7.58 3.40
N MET A 87 -2.05 -8.76 3.93
CA MET A 87 -2.20 -9.98 3.12
C MET A 87 -3.41 -10.76 3.61
N ARG A 88 -4.19 -11.28 2.66
CA ARG A 88 -5.38 -12.07 2.94
C ARG A 88 -5.00 -13.49 3.32
N TYR A 89 -5.61 -13.98 4.39
CA TYR A 89 -5.62 -15.36 4.83
C TYR A 89 -7.06 -15.91 4.76
N PRO A 90 -7.27 -17.24 4.83
CA PRO A 90 -8.61 -17.82 4.75
C PRO A 90 -9.59 -17.28 5.81
N THR A 91 -9.09 -16.88 6.98
CA THR A 91 -9.91 -16.48 8.13
C THR A 91 -9.75 -15.02 8.56
N GLY A 92 -9.03 -14.20 7.78
CA GLY A 92 -8.82 -12.79 8.10
C GLY A 92 -7.63 -12.22 7.34
N LEU A 93 -7.09 -11.11 7.84
CA LEU A 93 -5.95 -10.42 7.26
C LEU A 93 -4.83 -10.29 8.27
N VAL A 94 -3.60 -10.31 7.78
CA VAL A 94 -2.43 -9.89 8.56
C VAL A 94 -2.07 -8.47 8.16
N VAL A 95 -1.48 -7.71 9.08
CA VAL A 95 -0.93 -6.38 8.81
C VAL A 95 0.53 -6.37 9.23
N ASP A 96 1.40 -5.92 8.34
CA ASP A 96 2.79 -5.59 8.67
C ASP A 96 2.98 -4.07 8.53
N ALA A 97 3.75 -3.48 9.45
CA ALA A 97 3.92 -2.04 9.57
C ALA A 97 5.41 -1.67 9.58
N HIS A 98 5.74 -0.62 8.83
CA HIS A 98 7.09 -0.08 8.68
C HIS A 98 7.08 1.42 9.02
N ASP A 99 8.05 1.91 9.80
CA ASP A 99 8.07 3.30 10.27
C ASP A 99 8.63 4.31 9.26
N GLY A 100 9.17 3.79 8.15
CA GLY A 100 9.75 4.55 7.05
C GLY A 100 11.26 4.56 7.13
N THR A 101 11.87 4.40 8.31
CA THR A 101 13.32 4.55 8.45
C THR A 101 14.11 3.44 7.74
N PRO A 102 15.33 3.71 7.26
CA PRO A 102 16.16 2.71 6.58
C PRO A 102 16.53 1.48 7.45
N ASP A 103 16.49 1.64 8.77
CA ASP A 103 16.84 0.59 9.75
C ASP A 103 15.64 -0.25 10.18
N ASP A 104 14.43 0.06 9.69
CA ASP A 104 13.23 -0.69 9.97
C ASP A 104 12.97 -1.76 8.90
N PHE A 105 12.36 -2.84 9.33
CA PHE A 105 11.82 -3.86 8.44
C PHE A 105 10.31 -3.93 8.69
N ALA A 106 9.53 -4.36 7.70
CA ALA A 106 8.10 -4.54 7.90
C ALA A 106 7.86 -5.56 9.02
N LYS A 107 7.26 -5.11 10.12
CA LYS A 107 7.03 -5.91 11.33
C LYS A 107 5.56 -6.28 11.46
N ARG A 108 5.29 -7.53 11.83
CA ARG A 108 3.94 -8.06 12.03
C ARG A 108 3.25 -7.36 13.18
N VAL A 109 2.07 -6.79 12.93
CA VAL A 109 1.19 -6.22 13.95
C VAL A 109 0.35 -7.31 14.61
N TYR A 110 0.26 -7.29 15.94
CA TYR A 110 -0.46 -8.27 16.75
C TYR A 110 -1.12 -7.62 17.98
N ARG A 111 -2.14 -8.29 18.53
CA ARG A 111 -2.76 -7.96 19.81
C ARG A 111 -1.85 -8.40 20.95
N GLY A 112 -1.50 -7.47 21.84
CA GLY A 112 -0.61 -7.69 22.97
C GLY A 112 0.45 -6.60 23.12
N GLY A 113 1.20 -6.69 24.21
CA GLY A 113 2.37 -5.87 24.49
C GLY A 113 3.66 -6.44 23.90
N PRO A 114 4.76 -5.66 23.93
CA PRO A 114 6.08 -6.14 23.54
C PRO A 114 6.48 -7.39 24.32
N GLY A 115 6.75 -8.48 23.60
CA GLY A 115 7.16 -9.76 24.19
C GLY A 115 6.06 -10.83 24.26
N ASP A 116 4.80 -10.45 24.01
CA ASP A 116 3.67 -11.40 23.98
C ASP A 116 3.64 -12.26 22.70
N TYR A 117 4.42 -11.87 21.69
CA TYR A 117 4.48 -12.58 20.42
C TYR A 117 5.18 -13.94 20.55
N PRO A 118 4.59 -15.05 20.06
CA PRO A 118 5.14 -16.40 20.27
C PRO A 118 6.55 -16.61 19.70
N LYS A 119 7.36 -17.38 20.44
CA LYS A 119 8.73 -17.76 20.07
C LYS A 119 8.77 -18.70 18.85
N PRO A 120 9.86 -18.66 18.04
CA PRO A 120 10.01 -19.43 16.79
C PRO A 120 9.96 -20.97 16.92
N SER A 121 10.18 -21.55 18.10
CA SER A 121 10.33 -23.01 18.25
C SER A 121 9.01 -23.79 18.33
N GLY A 122 7.87 -23.13 18.18
CA GLY A 122 6.54 -23.77 18.21
C GLY A 122 5.92 -23.98 16.84
N ARG A 123 5.09 -25.02 16.69
CA ARG A 123 4.13 -25.11 15.57
C ARG A 123 3.25 -23.87 15.66
N ARG A 124 3.27 -23.00 14.65
CA ARG A 124 2.54 -21.73 14.64
C ARG A 124 1.21 -21.88 13.88
N PRO A 125 0.09 -22.13 14.55
CA PRO A 125 -1.20 -21.75 14.00
C PRO A 125 -1.22 -20.26 13.69
N ALA A 126 -1.92 -19.86 12.63
CA ALA A 126 -2.32 -18.47 12.45
C ALA A 126 -3.31 -18.15 13.57
N PHE A 127 -2.79 -17.81 14.75
CA PHE A 127 -3.59 -17.64 15.96
C PHE A 127 -4.21 -16.25 15.94
N GLY A 128 -5.48 -16.16 16.31
CA GLY A 128 -6.33 -14.97 16.15
C GLY A 128 -5.80 -13.65 16.71
N PHE A 129 -4.67 -13.61 17.41
CA PHE A 129 -4.04 -12.38 17.88
C PHE A 129 -3.41 -11.53 16.76
N GLU A 130 -3.05 -12.12 15.62
CA GLU A 130 -2.45 -11.40 14.47
C GLU A 130 -3.32 -11.41 13.21
N LEU A 131 -4.48 -12.07 13.28
CA LEU A 131 -5.49 -12.02 12.24
C LEU A 131 -6.55 -10.98 12.57
N TRP A 132 -6.90 -10.18 11.58
CA TRP A 132 -7.77 -9.03 11.69
C TRP A 132 -8.93 -9.17 10.73
N GLN A 133 -10.11 -8.73 11.18
CA GLN A 133 -11.23 -8.50 10.28
C GLN A 133 -10.95 -7.23 9.44
N PRO A 134 -11.57 -7.06 8.27
CA PRO A 134 -11.19 -6.00 7.33
C PRO A 134 -11.18 -4.59 7.92
N TYR A 135 -12.20 -4.23 8.70
CA TYR A 135 -12.24 -2.91 9.35
C TYR A 135 -11.11 -2.74 10.37
N ALA A 136 -10.84 -3.75 11.20
CA ALA A 136 -9.76 -3.68 12.18
C ALA A 136 -8.37 -3.62 11.51
N ALA A 137 -8.18 -4.33 10.39
CA ALA A 137 -6.97 -4.22 9.59
C ALA A 137 -6.80 -2.80 9.03
N ALA A 138 -7.88 -2.23 8.47
CA ALA A 138 -7.88 -0.86 7.95
C ALA A 138 -7.61 0.17 9.04
N ASP A 139 -8.19 0.03 10.24
CA ASP A 139 -7.98 0.93 11.37
C ASP A 139 -6.54 0.91 11.87
N LEU A 140 -5.92 -0.28 11.97
CA LEU A 140 -4.50 -0.43 12.26
C LEU A 140 -3.62 0.28 11.24
N MET A 141 -3.88 0.04 9.95
CA MET A 141 -3.14 0.65 8.85
C MET A 141 -3.31 2.17 8.86
N TRP A 142 -4.52 2.67 9.05
CA TRP A 142 -4.83 4.09 9.08
C TRP A 142 -4.17 4.80 10.27
N THR A 143 -4.28 4.25 11.47
CA THR A 143 -3.67 4.83 12.68
C THR A 143 -2.14 4.83 12.56
N TRP A 144 -1.55 3.77 11.99
CA TRP A 144 -0.11 3.69 11.77
C TRP A 144 0.41 4.77 10.84
N LEU A 145 -0.26 4.98 9.70
CA LEU A 145 0.07 6.08 8.79
C LEU A 145 0.07 7.45 9.49
N HIS A 146 -0.78 7.62 10.51
CA HIS A 146 -0.94 8.85 11.28
C HIS A 146 -0.11 8.92 12.57
N GLY A 147 0.74 7.92 12.83
CA GLY A 147 1.85 8.04 13.79
C GLY A 147 1.86 7.05 14.95
N SER A 148 0.86 6.19 15.12
CA SER A 148 0.82 5.23 16.23
C SER A 148 0.15 3.91 15.87
N LEU A 149 0.31 2.89 16.72
CA LEU A 149 -0.59 1.74 16.70
C LEU A 149 -1.75 1.99 17.68
N PRO A 150 -2.93 1.40 17.46
CA PRO A 150 -3.99 1.36 18.46
C PRO A 150 -3.52 0.75 19.78
N GLU A 151 -4.18 1.13 20.88
CA GLU A 151 -3.91 0.57 22.20
C GLU A 151 -4.06 -0.96 22.20
N GLY A 152 -3.18 -1.64 22.96
CA GLY A 152 -3.17 -3.10 23.01
C GLY A 152 -2.63 -3.78 21.75
N CYS A 153 -2.04 -3.02 20.82
CA CYS A 153 -1.36 -3.55 19.66
C CYS A 153 0.15 -3.28 19.72
N SER A 154 0.93 -4.25 19.28
CA SER A 154 2.39 -4.15 19.15
C SER A 154 2.83 -4.68 17.78
N ARG A 155 4.07 -4.39 17.38
CA ARG A 155 4.68 -4.95 16.16
C ARG A 155 6.02 -5.61 16.45
N THR A 156 6.32 -6.72 15.77
CA THR A 156 7.61 -7.42 15.92
C THR A 156 8.06 -8.08 14.62
N MET A 157 9.36 -8.43 14.56
CA MET A 157 9.88 -9.21 13.45
C MET A 157 9.17 -10.55 13.38
N ARG A 158 8.75 -10.94 12.19
CA ARG A 158 8.20 -12.28 11.99
C ARG A 158 9.33 -13.29 12.28
N HIS A 159 9.16 -14.06 13.34
CA HIS A 159 9.96 -15.25 13.53
C HIS A 159 9.59 -16.27 12.44
N MET A 160 10.46 -16.40 11.44
CA MET A 160 10.39 -17.50 10.48
C MET A 160 10.96 -18.75 11.15
N ILE A 161 10.19 -19.84 11.16
CA ILE A 161 10.75 -21.14 11.52
C ILE A 161 11.69 -21.51 10.38
N SER A 162 12.99 -21.60 10.66
CA SER A 162 13.95 -22.20 9.72
C SER A 162 13.64 -23.69 9.64
N GLY A 163 12.72 -24.07 8.77
CA GLY A 163 12.22 -25.44 8.67
C GLY A 163 11.65 -25.82 7.30
N VAL A 164 11.93 -25.02 6.27
CA VAL A 164 11.52 -25.31 4.88
C VAL A 164 12.70 -25.15 3.93
N PHE A 165 13.85 -25.71 4.29
CA PHE A 165 14.93 -26.05 3.34
C PHE A 165 15.61 -27.39 3.71
N ASP A 166 14.89 -28.32 4.35
CA ASP A 166 15.27 -29.73 4.33
C ASP A 166 14.48 -30.40 3.20
N HIS A 167 14.87 -30.10 1.96
CA HIS A 167 14.62 -31.03 0.87
C HIS A 167 15.51 -32.23 1.13
N GLY A 168 14.94 -33.24 1.80
CA GLY A 168 15.56 -34.54 1.94
C GLY A 168 16.03 -35.02 0.58
N LEU A 169 17.35 -35.16 0.45
CA LEU A 169 17.94 -36.13 -0.45
C LEU A 169 17.54 -37.51 0.10
N GLY A 170 16.44 -38.03 -0.42
CA GLY A 170 16.12 -39.45 -0.44
C GLY A 170 16.33 -39.99 -1.83
#